data_AF-A0A4P5VNS6-F1
#
_entry.id   AF-A0A4P5VNS6-F1
#
_cell.length_a   1.000
_cell.length_b   1.000
_cell.length_c   1.000
_cell.angle_alpha   90.00
_cell.angle_beta   90.00
_cell.angle_gamma   90.00
#
_symmetry.space_group_name_H-M   'P 1'
#
loop_
_entity.id
_entity.type
_entity.pdbx_description
1 polymer ?
#
loop_
_entity_poly.entity_id
_entity_poly.type
_entity_poly.pdbx_seq_one_letter_code
_entity_poly.pdbx_strand_id
1 'polypeptide(L)'
;MGELSDRFSELMARMAKGDAELFRTVGEQNAAIRQLVEEEVAPSVPSGAKEAPALKAGPQSLLPKDQCTPTALKARFGSAAAAHVYLEAALGPAPTKKKTWDYLSTVFVSGAWATKARTLARSGPEPGSVNEEALAQLEGRLLRRIDQLEERIIELFEQLLQRRP
;
A
#
# COMPACT_ATOMS: atom_id res chain seq x y z
N MET A 1 45.38 -7.52 -44.11
CA MET A 1 43.91 -7.69 -44.18
C MET A 1 43.35 -8.61 -43.09
N GLY A 2 44.10 -9.56 -42.52
CA GLY A 2 43.59 -10.49 -41.49
C GLY A 2 43.39 -9.91 -40.07
N GLU A 3 44.31 -9.05 -39.59
CA GLU A 3 44.29 -8.58 -38.19
C GLU A 3 43.04 -7.79 -37.78
N LEU A 4 42.38 -7.10 -38.73
CA LEU A 4 41.12 -6.40 -38.45
C LEU A 4 39.95 -7.38 -38.27
N SER A 5 39.94 -8.47 -39.04
CA SER A 5 38.94 -9.53 -38.95
C SER A 5 39.08 -10.32 -37.65
N ASP A 6 40.31 -10.55 -37.20
CA ASP A 6 40.59 -11.25 -35.95
C ASP A 6 40.13 -10.43 -34.73
N ARG A 7 40.40 -9.11 -34.73
CA ARG A 7 39.91 -8.20 -33.68
C ARG A 7 38.39 -8.09 -33.64
N PHE A 8 37.73 -8.09 -34.80
CA PHE A 8 36.27 -8.09 -34.87
C PHE A 8 35.68 -9.40 -34.35
N SER A 9 36.30 -10.53 -34.68
CA SER A 9 35.91 -11.85 -34.18
C SER A 9 36.09 -11.96 -32.65
N GLU A 10 37.19 -11.43 -32.12
CA GLU A 10 37.44 -11.38 -30.67
C GLU A 10 36.43 -10.48 -29.93
N LEU A 11 36.07 -9.33 -30.52
CA LEU A 11 35.05 -8.43 -29.98
C LEU A 11 33.67 -9.10 -29.92
N MET A 12 33.26 -9.74 -31.02
CA MET A 12 31.99 -10.46 -31.09
C MET A 12 31.94 -11.63 -30.10
N ALA A 13 33.05 -12.35 -29.92
CA ALA A 13 33.15 -13.42 -28.92
C ALA A 13 33.03 -12.89 -27.48
N ARG A 14 33.65 -11.74 -27.17
CA ARG A 14 33.50 -11.09 -25.85
C ARG A 14 32.08 -10.59 -25.61
N MET A 15 31.44 -10.01 -26.63
CA MET A 15 30.06 -9.51 -26.54
C MET A 15 29.08 -10.67 -26.34
N ALA A 16 29.19 -11.73 -27.14
CA ALA A 16 28.35 -12.92 -27.01
C ALA A 16 28.51 -13.61 -25.64
N LYS A 17 29.73 -13.60 -25.08
CA LYS A 17 29.97 -14.10 -23.72
C LYS A 17 29.32 -13.20 -22.65
N GLY A 18 29.44 -11.88 -22.79
CA GLY A 18 28.79 -10.92 -21.91
C GLY A 18 27.26 -11.05 -21.92
N ASP A 19 26.66 -11.20 -23.10
CA ASP A 19 25.21 -11.40 -23.24
C ASP A 19 24.76 -12.73 -22.61
N ALA A 20 25.51 -13.81 -22.80
CA ALA A 20 25.20 -15.10 -22.18
C ALA A 20 25.25 -15.04 -20.64
N GLU A 21 26.24 -14.33 -20.07
CA GLU A 21 26.33 -14.09 -18.63
C GLU A 21 25.18 -13.19 -18.13
N LEU A 22 24.77 -12.19 -18.92
CA LEU A 22 23.63 -11.33 -18.62
C LEU A 22 22.32 -12.13 -18.58
N PHE A 23 22.05 -12.96 -19.60
CA PHE A 23 20.83 -13.78 -19.62
C PHE A 23 20.79 -14.80 -18.50
N ARG A 24 21.95 -15.36 -18.12
CA ARG A 24 22.04 -16.27 -16.97
C ARG A 24 21.70 -15.56 -15.67
N THR A 25 22.31 -14.41 -15.42
CA THR A 25 22.10 -13.64 -14.18
C THR A 25 20.66 -13.10 -14.09
N VAL A 26 20.09 -12.61 -15.19
CA VAL A 26 18.68 -12.19 -15.25
C VAL A 26 17.74 -13.38 -15.05
N GLY A 27 18.07 -14.56 -15.61
CA GLY A 27 17.32 -15.79 -15.39
C GLY A 27 17.32 -16.23 -13.93
N GLU A 28 18.48 -16.21 -13.27
CA GLU A 28 18.64 -16.54 -11.85
C GLU A 28 17.87 -15.54 -10.95
N GLN A 29 17.96 -14.24 -11.24
CA GLN A 29 17.19 -13.21 -10.51
C GLN A 29 15.68 -13.36 -10.70
N ASN A 30 15.21 -13.63 -11.93
CA ASN A 30 13.79 -13.86 -12.19
C ASN A 30 13.27 -15.13 -11.50
N ALA A 31 14.08 -16.18 -11.41
CA ALA A 31 13.72 -17.39 -10.67
C ALA A 31 13.64 -17.12 -9.16
N ALA A 32 14.57 -16.35 -8.60
CA ALA A 32 14.54 -15.95 -7.19
C ALA A 32 13.32 -15.08 -6.86
N ILE A 33 12.96 -14.14 -7.74
CA ILE A 33 11.75 -13.31 -7.57
C ILE A 33 10.49 -14.19 -7.59
N ARG A 34 10.41 -15.16 -8.51
CA ARG A 34 9.28 -16.10 -8.57
C ARG A 34 9.17 -16.94 -7.29
N GLN A 35 10.29 -17.41 -6.75
CA GLN A 35 10.30 -18.15 -5.48
C GLN A 35 9.84 -17.29 -4.31
N LEU A 36 10.31 -16.04 -4.19
CA LEU A 36 9.85 -15.11 -3.14
C LEU A 36 8.35 -14.80 -3.27
N VAL A 37 7.85 -14.62 -4.49
CA VAL A 37 6.42 -14.39 -4.73
C VAL A 37 5.60 -15.65 -4.41
N GLU A 38 6.08 -16.84 -4.74
CA GLU A 38 5.39 -18.09 -4.46
C GLU A 38 5.41 -18.43 -2.95
N GLU A 39 6.48 -18.09 -2.25
CA GLU A 39 6.60 -18.20 -0.79
C GLU A 39 5.70 -17.18 -0.05
N GLU A 40 5.55 -15.95 -0.56
CA GLU A 40 4.58 -14.98 -0.02
C GLU A 40 3.09 -15.34 -0.32
N VAL A 41 2.84 -16.18 -1.33
CA VAL A 41 1.48 -16.58 -1.76
C VAL A 41 1.05 -17.93 -1.16
N ALA A 42 1.97 -18.71 -0.58
CA ALA A 42 1.64 -19.92 0.15
C ALA A 42 0.93 -19.58 1.49
N PRO A 43 -0.26 -20.14 1.79
CA PRO A 43 -1.01 -19.79 2.99
C PRO A 43 -0.46 -20.56 4.19
N SER A 44 0.61 -20.06 4.82
CA SER A 44 1.06 -20.56 6.11
C SER A 44 0.77 -19.57 7.24
N VAL A 45 -0.40 -19.74 7.85
CA VAL A 45 -0.62 -19.43 9.26
C VAL A 45 0.00 -20.62 10.03
N PRO A 46 0.84 -20.44 11.07
CA PRO A 46 0.46 -19.67 12.26
C PRO A 46 1.53 -18.79 12.94
N SER A 47 1.02 -17.69 13.50
CA SER A 47 1.31 -17.17 14.85
C SER A 47 2.77 -17.08 15.30
N GLY A 48 3.31 -15.85 15.29
CA GLY A 48 4.57 -15.54 15.98
C GLY A 48 5.04 -14.10 15.74
N ALA A 49 4.41 -13.16 16.45
CA ALA A 49 4.76 -11.75 16.60
C ALA A 49 6.16 -11.29 16.17
N LYS A 50 6.20 -10.36 15.21
CA LYS A 50 6.77 -8.99 15.28
C LYS A 50 7.31 -8.58 13.91
N GLU A 51 6.46 -7.97 13.08
CA GLU A 51 6.90 -6.93 12.14
C GLU A 51 5.68 -6.15 11.64
N ALA A 52 5.88 -4.86 11.43
CA ALA A 52 4.85 -3.83 11.49
C ALA A 52 3.75 -3.98 10.41
N PRO A 53 2.46 -4.05 10.77
CA PRO A 53 1.35 -4.36 9.86
C PRO A 53 0.81 -3.13 9.13
N ALA A 54 1.61 -2.08 8.93
CA ALA A 54 1.06 -0.76 8.59
C ALA A 54 0.72 -0.56 7.10
N LEU A 55 1.20 -1.41 6.18
CA LEU A 55 1.13 -1.10 4.73
C LEU A 55 0.40 -2.14 3.86
N LYS A 56 -0.02 -3.30 4.41
CA LYS A 56 -0.93 -4.24 3.72
C LYS A 56 -2.30 -4.38 4.41
N ALA A 57 -2.62 -3.52 5.37
CA ALA A 57 -3.93 -3.50 6.01
C ALA A 57 -4.95 -2.79 5.10
N GLY A 58 -5.60 -3.55 4.21
CA GLY A 58 -6.97 -3.23 3.82
C GLY A 58 -7.83 -3.01 5.07
N PRO A 59 -8.95 -2.30 5.00
CA PRO A 59 -9.58 -1.72 6.17
C PRO A 59 -9.94 -2.83 7.17
N GLN A 60 -9.26 -2.81 8.32
CA GLN A 60 -9.34 -3.84 9.34
C GLN A 60 -10.48 -3.49 10.30
N SER A 61 -11.35 -4.45 10.58
CA SER A 61 -12.43 -4.30 11.55
C SER A 61 -11.89 -3.73 12.85
N LEU A 62 -12.37 -2.56 13.26
CA LEU A 62 -11.89 -1.82 14.43
C LEU A 62 -12.21 -2.54 15.74
N LEU A 63 -13.21 -3.41 15.71
CA LEU A 63 -13.64 -4.23 16.82
C LEU A 63 -13.84 -5.69 16.35
N PRO A 64 -13.83 -6.67 17.28
CA PRO A 64 -14.24 -8.03 16.97
C PRO A 64 -15.66 -8.06 16.41
N LYS A 65 -15.93 -8.92 15.42
CA LYS A 65 -17.21 -8.97 14.68
C LYS A 65 -18.43 -9.09 15.60
N ASP A 66 -18.30 -9.81 16.70
CA ASP A 66 -19.37 -10.02 17.69
C ASP A 66 -19.76 -8.74 18.44
N GLN A 67 -18.84 -7.76 18.50
CA GLN A 67 -19.01 -6.48 19.19
C GLN A 67 -19.41 -5.34 18.24
N CYS A 68 -19.50 -5.60 16.94
CA CYS A 68 -19.88 -4.61 15.94
C CYS A 68 -21.40 -4.52 15.72
N THR A 69 -22.21 -5.29 16.44
CA THR A 69 -23.67 -5.21 16.33
C THR A 69 -24.21 -3.92 16.96
N PRO A 70 -25.31 -3.33 16.46
CA PRO A 70 -25.89 -2.11 17.03
C PRO A 70 -26.20 -2.19 18.53
N THR A 71 -26.60 -3.36 19.02
CA THR A 71 -26.86 -3.62 20.44
C THR A 71 -25.59 -3.62 21.28
N ALA A 72 -24.52 -4.28 20.81
CA ALA A 72 -23.23 -4.29 21.49
C ALA A 72 -22.57 -2.89 21.48
N LEU A 73 -22.67 -2.15 20.37
CA LEU A 73 -22.13 -0.79 20.26
C LEU A 73 -22.88 0.19 21.18
N LYS A 74 -24.21 0.05 21.30
CA LYS A 74 -25.00 0.80 22.28
C LYS A 74 -24.56 0.50 23.71
N ALA A 75 -24.34 -0.78 24.05
CA ALA A 75 -23.88 -1.18 25.37
C ALA A 75 -22.47 -0.63 25.69
N ARG A 76 -21.58 -0.56 24.70
CA ARG A 76 -20.19 -0.11 24.88
C ARG A 76 -20.03 1.42 24.94
N PHE A 77 -20.70 2.15 24.07
CA PHE A 77 -20.50 3.60 23.92
C PHE A 77 -21.63 4.43 24.54
N GLY A 78 -22.77 3.82 24.87
CA GLY A 78 -23.96 4.47 25.45
C GLY A 78 -24.71 5.40 24.47
N SER A 79 -24.00 6.09 23.57
CA SER A 79 -24.57 7.01 22.58
C SER A 79 -23.87 6.90 21.23
N ALA A 80 -24.63 7.17 20.15
CA ALA A 80 -24.09 7.16 18.80
C ALA A 80 -23.07 8.29 18.57
N ALA A 81 -23.18 9.38 19.32
CA ALA A 81 -22.21 10.48 19.28
C ALA A 81 -20.85 10.06 19.86
N ALA A 82 -20.84 9.36 21.00
CA ALA A 82 -19.59 8.84 21.59
C ALA A 82 -18.90 7.83 20.67
N ALA A 83 -19.68 6.93 20.05
CA ALA A 83 -19.17 6.00 19.05
C ALA A 83 -18.60 6.71 17.81
N HIS A 84 -19.25 7.78 17.35
CA HIS A 84 -18.76 8.58 16.23
C HIS A 84 -17.43 9.29 16.55
N VAL A 85 -17.30 9.87 17.75
CA VAL A 85 -16.04 10.51 18.20
C VAL A 85 -14.91 9.49 18.26
N TYR A 86 -15.19 8.27 18.72
CA TYR A 86 -14.21 7.19 18.71
C TYR A 86 -13.75 6.83 17.29
N LEU A 87 -14.70 6.73 16.35
CA LEU A 87 -14.37 6.49 14.94
C LEU A 87 -13.59 7.63 14.32
N GLU A 88 -13.87 8.88 14.68
CA GLU A 88 -13.09 10.04 14.20
C GLU A 88 -11.66 10.07 14.75
N ALA A 89 -11.45 9.62 15.98
CA ALA A 89 -10.12 9.45 16.54
C ALA A 89 -9.33 8.32 15.85
N ALA A 90 -10.02 7.25 15.42
CA ALA A 90 -9.39 6.08 14.79
C ALA A 90 -9.19 6.22 13.28
N LEU A 91 -10.15 6.81 12.55
CA LEU A 91 -10.20 6.86 11.09
C LEU A 91 -10.05 8.27 10.53
N GLY A 92 -9.94 9.28 11.37
CA GLY A 92 -9.96 10.69 10.97
C GLY A 92 -11.38 11.22 10.73
N PRO A 93 -11.51 12.48 10.25
CA PRO A 93 -12.80 13.19 10.20
C PRO A 93 -13.83 12.48 9.31
N ALA A 94 -15.06 12.37 9.82
CA ALA A 94 -16.12 11.66 9.11
C ALA A 94 -16.54 12.42 7.84
N PRO A 95 -16.71 11.73 6.69
CA PRO A 95 -17.21 12.36 5.47
C PRO A 95 -18.69 12.72 5.55
N THR A 96 -19.42 12.15 6.52
CA THR A 96 -20.84 12.43 6.72
C THR A 96 -21.17 12.62 8.19
N LYS A 97 -22.11 13.51 8.49
CA LYS A 97 -22.64 13.71 9.86
C LYS A 97 -23.67 12.66 10.28
N LYS A 98 -23.76 11.52 9.55
CA LYS A 98 -24.77 10.48 9.81
C LYS A 98 -24.35 9.67 11.06
N LYS A 99 -25.14 9.79 12.13
CA LYS A 99 -24.89 9.13 13.42
C LYS A 99 -25.89 8.00 13.70
N THR A 100 -26.29 7.26 12.67
CA THR A 100 -27.19 6.11 12.83
C THR A 100 -26.38 4.89 13.27
N TRP A 101 -26.89 4.11 14.22
CA TRP A 101 -26.19 2.92 14.71
C TRP A 101 -25.87 1.90 13.61
N ASP A 102 -26.74 1.73 12.62
CA ASP A 102 -26.48 0.85 11.48
C ASP A 102 -25.27 1.32 10.66
N TYR A 103 -25.19 2.63 10.40
CA TYR A 103 -24.05 3.24 9.71
C TYR A 103 -22.75 3.05 10.51
N LEU A 104 -22.78 3.32 11.81
CA LEU A 104 -21.62 3.15 12.67
C LEU A 104 -21.19 1.68 12.73
N SER A 105 -22.13 0.74 12.84
CA SER A 105 -21.85 -0.70 12.83
C SER A 105 -21.10 -1.12 11.56
N THR A 106 -21.54 -0.63 10.39
CA THR A 106 -20.84 -0.92 9.14
C THR A 106 -19.43 -0.34 9.11
N VAL A 107 -19.20 0.83 9.70
CA VAL A 107 -17.88 1.47 9.76
C VAL A 107 -16.95 0.74 10.74
N PHE A 108 -17.47 0.24 11.86
CA PHE A 108 -16.70 -0.59 12.80
C PHE A 108 -16.29 -1.92 12.19
N VAL A 109 -17.17 -2.57 11.41
CA VAL A 109 -16.88 -3.81 10.68
C VAL A 109 -15.91 -3.58 9.53
N SER A 110 -16.16 -2.54 8.73
CA SER A 110 -15.34 -2.25 7.56
C SER A 110 -13.97 -1.71 7.94
N GLY A 111 -13.85 -1.00 9.06
CA GLY A 111 -12.63 -0.29 9.42
C GLY A 111 -12.36 0.95 8.57
N ALA A 112 -13.36 1.46 7.86
CA ALA A 112 -13.24 2.64 7.01
C ALA A 112 -14.58 3.37 6.91
N TRP A 113 -14.51 4.70 6.80
CA TRP A 113 -15.68 5.48 6.46
C TRP A 113 -16.27 4.99 5.13
N ALA A 114 -17.60 4.85 5.08
CA ALA A 114 -18.28 4.55 3.82
C ALA A 114 -18.10 5.74 2.87
N THR A 115 -17.03 5.72 2.10
CA THR A 115 -16.90 6.55 0.92
C THR A 115 -17.97 6.07 -0.05
N LYS A 116 -18.71 7.00 -0.68
CA LYS A 116 -19.38 6.64 -1.94
C LYS A 116 -18.24 6.20 -2.84
N ALA A 117 -18.06 4.90 -3.00
CA ALA A 117 -17.15 4.35 -3.98
C ALA A 117 -17.61 4.92 -5.33
N ARG A 118 -16.96 5.97 -5.80
CA ARG A 118 -16.87 6.20 -7.23
C ARG A 118 -16.13 4.95 -7.69
N THR A 119 -16.88 4.02 -8.26
CA THR A 119 -16.49 2.67 -8.65
C THR A 119 -15.06 2.64 -9.17
N LEU A 120 -14.13 2.30 -8.29
CA LEU A 120 -12.77 1.86 -8.59
C LEU A 120 -12.61 0.39 -8.15
N ALA A 121 -13.72 -0.34 -8.14
CA ALA A 121 -13.73 -1.78 -7.93
C ALA A 121 -14.01 -2.46 -9.28
N ARG A 122 -12.92 -2.87 -9.92
CA ARG A 122 -12.72 -4.26 -10.37
C ARG A 122 -13.92 -4.91 -11.08
N SER A 123 -14.10 -4.58 -12.36
CA SER A 123 -14.52 -5.55 -13.38
C SER A 123 -13.30 -5.74 -14.27
N GLY A 124 -12.71 -6.94 -14.36
CA GLY A 124 -13.03 -7.86 -15.46
C GLY A 124 -12.22 -7.46 -16.72
N PRO A 125 -11.51 -8.38 -17.38
CA PRO A 125 -10.48 -8.05 -18.37
C PRO A 125 -11.13 -7.53 -19.66
N GLU A 126 -11.10 -6.23 -19.88
CA GLU A 126 -11.31 -5.58 -21.18
C GLU A 126 -10.09 -4.67 -21.43
N PRO A 127 -9.37 -4.83 -22.56
CA PRO A 127 -8.19 -4.05 -22.87
C PRO A 127 -8.63 -2.72 -23.50
N GLY A 128 -8.52 -1.61 -22.77
CA GLY A 128 -8.61 -0.30 -23.41
C GLY A 128 -8.98 0.84 -22.48
N SER A 129 -8.00 1.70 -22.21
CA SER A 129 -8.14 3.01 -21.56
C SER A 129 -8.50 2.98 -20.06
N VAL A 130 -7.61 2.38 -19.28
CA VAL A 130 -7.24 3.08 -18.04
C VAL A 130 -6.65 4.42 -18.50
N ASN A 131 -7.29 5.54 -18.12
CA ASN A 131 -6.78 6.87 -18.46
C ASN A 131 -5.46 7.06 -17.70
N GLU A 132 -4.37 6.63 -18.33
CA GLU A 132 -3.00 6.61 -17.81
C GLU A 132 -2.61 8.00 -17.29
N GLU A 133 -3.11 9.05 -17.93
CA GLU A 133 -2.95 10.43 -17.50
C GLU A 133 -3.63 10.76 -16.18
N ALA A 134 -4.80 10.18 -15.88
CA ALA A 134 -5.47 10.38 -14.60
C ALA A 134 -4.71 9.69 -13.45
N LEU A 135 -4.09 8.54 -13.74
CA LEU A 135 -3.22 7.85 -12.79
C LEU A 135 -1.91 8.62 -12.59
N ALA A 136 -1.26 9.06 -13.66
CA ALA A 136 -0.04 9.87 -13.58
C ALA A 136 -0.26 11.19 -12.85
N GLN A 137 -1.43 11.84 -13.03
CA GLN A 137 -1.80 13.04 -12.28
C GLN A 137 -2.01 12.76 -10.79
N LEU A 138 -2.62 11.63 -10.45
CA LEU A 138 -2.80 11.22 -9.05
C LEU A 138 -1.44 10.93 -8.40
N GLU A 139 -0.60 10.17 -9.09
CA GLU A 139 0.76 9.82 -8.66
C GLU A 139 1.60 11.08 -8.44
N GLY A 140 1.63 11.99 -9.42
CA GLY A 140 2.35 13.25 -9.29
C GLY A 140 1.84 14.14 -8.14
N ARG A 141 0.54 14.08 -7.83
CA ARG A 141 -0.01 14.81 -6.67
C ARG A 141 0.36 14.14 -5.35
N LEU A 142 0.44 12.81 -5.31
CA LEU A 142 0.86 12.07 -4.13
C LEU A 142 2.33 12.29 -3.83
N LEU A 143 3.20 12.21 -4.84
CA LEU A 143 4.64 12.49 -4.70
C LEU A 143 4.88 13.89 -4.12
N ARG A 144 4.27 14.94 -4.69
CA ARG A 144 4.39 16.30 -4.15
C ARG A 144 3.92 16.43 -2.71
N ARG A 145 2.90 15.67 -2.31
CA ARG A 145 2.39 15.72 -0.93
C ARG A 145 3.33 14.97 0.02
N ILE A 146 4.00 13.93 -0.45
CA ILE A 146 5.04 13.22 0.29
C ILE A 146 6.22 14.17 0.51
N ASP A 147 6.71 14.83 -0.55
CA ASP A 147 7.82 15.79 -0.45
C ASP A 147 7.52 16.89 0.59
N GLN A 148 6.31 17.47 0.55
CA GLN A 148 5.88 18.48 1.52
C GLN A 148 5.79 17.96 2.96
N LEU A 149 5.46 16.68 3.15
CA LEU A 149 5.44 16.07 4.46
C LEU A 149 6.86 15.79 4.96
N GLU A 150 7.76 15.38 4.08
CA GLU A 150 9.18 15.17 4.39
C GLU A 150 9.84 16.48 4.81
N GLU A 151 9.64 17.57 4.07
CA GLU A 151 10.15 18.90 4.43
C GLU A 151 9.64 19.33 5.81
N ARG A 152 8.34 19.18 6.09
CA ARG A 152 7.76 19.52 7.40
C ARG A 152 8.32 18.66 8.53
N ILE A 153 8.58 17.38 8.28
CA ILE A 153 9.18 16.48 9.27
C ILE A 153 10.63 16.91 9.53
N ILE A 154 11.39 17.24 8.49
CA ILE A 154 12.76 17.76 8.61
C ILE A 154 12.76 19.06 9.43
N GLU A 155 11.89 20.01 9.10
CA GLU A 155 11.75 21.27 9.86
C GLU A 155 11.42 21.03 11.34
N LEU A 156 10.53 20.09 11.65
CA LEU A 156 10.20 19.74 13.03
C LEU A 156 11.39 19.10 13.76
N PHE A 157 12.17 18.25 13.07
CA PHE A 157 13.38 17.68 13.64
C PHE A 157 14.46 18.74 13.88
N GLU A 158 14.66 19.67 12.95
CA GLU A 158 15.60 20.78 13.12
C GLU A 158 15.20 21.68 14.29
N GLN A 159 13.90 22.01 14.42
CA GLN A 159 13.39 22.78 15.55
C GLN A 159 13.59 22.06 16.89
N LEU A 160 13.41 20.74 16.92
CA LEU A 160 13.64 19.92 18.12
C LEU A 160 15.13 19.83 18.47
N LEU A 161 16.01 19.76 17.47
CA LEU A 161 17.47 19.76 17.66
C LEU A 161 17.98 21.12 18.14
N GLN A 162 17.42 22.22 17.61
CA GLN A 162 17.78 23.58 18.01
C GLN A 162 17.19 23.99 19.38
N ARG A 163 16.11 23.35 19.83
CA ARG A 163 15.51 23.56 21.16
C ARG A 163 16.13 22.73 22.29
N ARG A 164 17.15 21.91 22.02
CA ARG A 164 17.94 21.29 23.09
C ARG A 164 18.94 22.32 23.65
N PRO A 165 18.93 22.60 24.97
CA PRO A 165 19.98 23.41 25.60
C PRO A 165 21.33 22.68 25.61
#